data_AF-A0A931LP45-F1
#
_entry.id   AF-A0A931LP45-F1
#
_cell.length_a   1.000
_cell.length_b   1.000
_cell.length_c   1.000
_cell.angle_alpha   90.00
_cell.angle_beta   90.00
_cell.angle_gamma   90.00
#
_symmetry.space_group_name_H-M   'P 1'
#
loop_
_entity.id
_entity.type
_entity.pdbx_description
1 polymer ?
#
loop_
_entity_poly.entity_id
_entity_poly.type
_entity_poly.pdbx_seq_one_letter_code
_entity_poly.pdbx_strand_id
1 'polypeptide(L)'
;MAVRQSQVLSPSNETVDFLLEEFEEACEQTLYILQKLKKTSYQDSIHEDLEGAFYAALLDLRDHTRDLVKAWDKLTDSLPDEE
;
A
#
# COMPACT_ATOMS: atom_id res chain seq x y z
N MET A 1 -14.50 -16.93 21.91
CA MET A 1 -14.39 -15.69 21.11
C MET A 1 -13.19 -14.90 21.59
N ALA A 2 -12.15 -14.84 20.78
CA ALA A 2 -11.14 -13.79 20.80
C ALA A 2 -10.49 -13.84 19.41
N VAL A 3 -11.01 -13.05 18.48
CA VAL A 3 -10.32 -12.78 17.22
C VAL A 3 -9.12 -11.95 17.63
N ARG A 4 -7.95 -12.59 17.78
CA ARG A 4 -6.69 -11.87 17.88
C ARG A 4 -6.55 -11.13 16.56
N GLN A 5 -6.67 -9.81 16.58
CA GLN A 5 -6.24 -8.98 15.46
C GLN A 5 -4.84 -9.47 15.10
N SER A 6 -4.70 -9.97 13.88
CA SER A 6 -3.46 -10.48 13.34
C SER A 6 -2.52 -9.30 13.17
N GLN A 7 -1.82 -8.93 14.24
CA GLN A 7 -0.67 -8.03 14.14
C GLN A 7 0.26 -8.65 13.10
N VAL A 8 0.36 -8.01 11.94
CA VAL A 8 1.21 -8.48 10.84
C VAL A 8 2.65 -8.48 11.31
N LEU A 9 3.01 -7.54 12.19
CA LEU A 9 4.36 -7.36 12.68
C LEU A 9 4.39 -7.11 14.20
N SER A 10 5.50 -7.48 14.84
CA SER A 10 5.71 -7.26 16.28
C SER A 10 7.09 -6.66 16.53
N PRO A 11 7.20 -5.55 17.29
CA PRO A 11 6.07 -4.79 17.85
C PRO A 11 5.37 -3.98 16.75
N SER A 12 4.03 -4.06 16.63
CA SER A 12 3.28 -3.06 15.86
C SER A 12 2.81 -1.94 16.77
N ASN A 13 2.70 -0.73 16.22
CA ASN A 13 1.94 0.35 16.84
C ASN A 13 0.75 0.70 15.94
N GLU A 14 -0.29 1.31 16.52
CA GLU A 14 -1.52 1.66 15.79
C GLU A 14 -1.25 2.50 14.53
N THR A 15 -0.18 3.29 14.51
CA THR A 15 0.22 4.09 13.34
C THR A 15 0.73 3.23 12.20
N VAL A 16 1.58 2.24 12.47
CA VAL A 16 2.11 1.31 11.46
C VAL A 16 0.99 0.40 10.95
N ASP A 17 0.11 -0.07 11.83
CA ASP A 17 -1.04 -0.89 11.43
C ASP A 17 -1.99 -0.09 10.52
N PHE A 18 -2.30 1.17 10.86
CA PHE A 18 -3.08 2.06 9.99
C PHE A 18 -2.41 2.31 8.62
N LEU A 19 -1.10 2.57 8.61
CA LEU A 19 -0.37 2.78 7.35
C LEU A 19 -0.26 1.51 6.49
N LEU A 20 -0.29 0.33 7.11
CA LEU A 20 -0.36 -0.95 6.40
C LEU A 20 -1.72 -1.14 5.72
N GLU A 21 -2.82 -0.81 6.40
CA GLU A 21 -4.17 -0.84 5.82
C GLU A 21 -4.26 0.09 4.60
N GLU A 22 -3.81 1.33 4.73
CA GLU A 22 -3.78 2.29 3.61
C GLU A 22 -2.90 1.81 2.44
N PHE A 23 -1.75 1.19 2.73
CA PHE A 23 -0.89 0.59 1.71
C PHE A 23 -1.54 -0.60 1.01
N GLU A 24 -2.27 -1.45 1.75
CA GLU A 24 -3.02 -2.57 1.20
C GLU A 24 -4.12 -2.08 0.25
N GLU A 25 -4.92 -1.09 0.66
CA GLU A 25 -5.94 -0.47 -0.19
C GLU A 25 -5.35 0.11 -1.48
N ALA A 26 -4.22 0.82 -1.39
CA ALA A 26 -3.51 1.36 -2.54
C ALA A 26 -3.01 0.25 -3.49
N CYS A 27 -2.57 -0.89 -2.95
CA CYS A 27 -2.18 -2.06 -3.75
C CYS A 27 -3.38 -2.65 -4.50
N GLU A 28 -4.50 -2.86 -3.82
CA GLU A 28 -5.72 -3.40 -4.41
C GLU A 28 -6.23 -2.54 -5.56
N GLN A 29 -6.27 -1.22 -5.35
CA GLN A 29 -6.69 -0.27 -6.39
C GLN A 29 -5.75 -0.28 -7.59
N THR A 30 -4.43 -0.31 -7.36
CA THR A 30 -3.42 -0.39 -8.42
C THR A 30 -3.57 -1.67 -9.23
N LEU A 31 -3.76 -2.82 -8.57
CA LEU A 31 -3.98 -4.11 -9.20
C LEU A 31 -5.29 -4.14 -10.01
N TYR A 32 -6.35 -3.54 -9.48
CA TYR A 32 -7.64 -3.44 -10.17
C TYR A 32 -7.52 -2.69 -11.51
N ILE A 33 -6.84 -1.54 -11.51
CA ILE A 33 -6.64 -0.76 -12.74
C ILE A 33 -5.75 -1.51 -13.73
N LEU A 34 -4.67 -2.15 -13.26
CA LEU A 34 -3.81 -2.98 -14.11
C LEU A 34 -4.59 -4.14 -14.76
N GLN A 35 -5.48 -4.78 -14.01
CA GLN A 35 -6.33 -5.84 -14.55
C GLN A 35 -7.31 -5.34 -15.61
N LYS A 36 -7.83 -4.11 -15.47
CA LYS A 36 -8.64 -3.47 -16.50
C LYS A 36 -7.81 -3.19 -17.76
N LEU A 37 -6.64 -2.56 -17.62
CA LEU A 37 -5.72 -2.28 -18.73
C LEU A 37 -5.42 -3.54 -19.55
N LYS A 38 -5.08 -4.64 -18.89
CA LYS A 38 -4.79 -5.93 -19.54
C LYS A 38 -5.96 -6.49 -20.38
N LYS A 39 -7.19 -6.06 -20.12
CA LYS A 39 -8.42 -6.52 -20.80
C LYS A 39 -8.93 -5.51 -21.82
N THR A 40 -8.42 -4.29 -21.83
CA THR A 40 -8.83 -3.21 -22.73
C THR A 40 -7.95 -3.22 -23.98
N SER A 41 -8.52 -2.98 -25.16
CA SER A 41 -7.73 -2.85 -26.38
C SER A 41 -7.00 -1.50 -26.38
N TYR A 42 -5.76 -1.48 -26.88
CA TYR A 42 -4.99 -0.23 -27.08
C TYR A 42 -5.68 0.79 -28.00
N GLN A 43 -6.66 0.34 -28.80
CA GLN A 43 -7.42 1.21 -29.70
C GLN A 43 -8.65 1.84 -29.04
N ASP A 44 -9.04 1.37 -27.85
CA ASP A 44 -10.17 1.93 -27.12
C ASP A 44 -9.76 3.25 -26.47
N SER A 45 -10.60 4.28 -26.59
CA SER A 45 -10.33 5.60 -25.99
C SER A 45 -10.18 5.55 -24.46
N ILE A 46 -10.81 4.56 -23.82
CA ILE A 46 -10.70 4.34 -22.37
C ILE A 46 -9.32 3.79 -21.95
N HIS A 47 -8.52 3.29 -22.89
CA HIS A 47 -7.19 2.79 -22.59
C HIS A 47 -6.27 3.90 -22.06
N GLU A 48 -6.29 5.07 -22.71
CA GLU A 48 -5.49 6.24 -22.29
C GLU A 48 -5.90 6.73 -20.90
N ASP A 49 -7.21 6.81 -20.63
CA ASP A 49 -7.74 7.17 -19.31
C ASP A 49 -7.29 6.18 -18.22
N LEU A 50 -7.30 4.88 -18.55
CA LEU A 50 -6.83 3.83 -17.64
C LEU A 50 -5.32 3.88 -17.42
N GLU A 51 -4.52 4.25 -18.42
CA GLU A 51 -3.07 4.45 -18.28
C GLU A 51 -2.77 5.64 -17.35
N GLY A 52 -3.49 6.76 -17.52
CA GLY A 52 -3.40 7.91 -16.64
C GLY A 52 -3.80 7.56 -15.20
N ALA A 53 -4.91 6.84 -15.04
CA ALA A 53 -5.36 6.36 -13.72
C ALA A 53 -4.36 5.39 -13.09
N PHE A 54 -3.74 4.51 -13.88
CA PHE A 54 -2.72 3.58 -13.40
C PHE A 54 -1.47 4.32 -12.94
N TYR A 55 -1.02 5.33 -13.69
CA TYR A 55 0.10 6.17 -13.30
C TYR A 55 -0.19 6.91 -11.98
N ALA A 56 -1.38 7.48 -11.83
CA ALA A 56 -1.79 8.12 -10.58
C ALA A 56 -1.79 7.14 -9.40
N ALA A 57 -2.33 5.93 -9.59
CA ALA A 57 -2.34 4.89 -8.57
C ALA A 57 -0.93 4.43 -8.17
N LEU A 58 0.02 4.36 -9.12
CA LEU A 58 1.43 4.06 -8.82
C LEU A 58 2.10 5.17 -8.00
N LEU A 59 1.78 6.45 -8.27
CA LEU A 59 2.29 7.56 -7.47
C LEU A 59 1.77 7.51 -6.04
N ASP A 60 0.49 7.20 -5.88
CA ASP A 60 -0.18 7.07 -4.60
C ASP A 60 0.43 5.91 -3.79
N LEU A 61 0.55 4.73 -4.40
CA LEU A 61 1.20 3.56 -3.80
C LEU A 61 2.64 3.86 -3.36
N ARG A 62 3.40 4.60 -4.16
CA ARG A 62 4.76 5.04 -3.80
C ARG A 62 4.74 5.90 -2.54
N ASP A 63 3.80 6.83 -2.43
CA ASP A 63 3.72 7.74 -1.28
C ASP A 63 3.30 7.00 -0.01
N HIS A 64 2.32 6.08 -0.08
CA HIS A 64 1.96 5.18 1.04
C HIS A 64 3.14 4.29 1.46
N THR A 65 3.85 3.68 0.49
CA THR A 65 5.04 2.86 0.77
C THR A 65 6.10 3.67 1.51
N ARG A 66 6.38 4.89 1.05
CA ARG A 66 7.37 5.77 1.67
C ARG A 66 7.00 6.09 3.12
N ASP A 67 5.73 6.37 3.38
CA ASP A 67 5.30 6.80 4.70
C ASP A 67 5.23 5.60 5.67
N LEU A 68 4.85 4.41 5.17
CA LEU A 68 4.98 3.16 5.91
C LEU A 68 6.45 2.86 6.27
N VAL A 69 7.39 2.96 5.32
CA VAL A 69 8.82 2.76 5.60
C VAL A 69 9.34 3.75 6.64
N LYS A 70 8.96 5.03 6.56
CA LYS A 70 9.36 6.01 7.60
C LYS A 70 8.80 5.67 8.97
N ALA A 71 7.57 5.18 9.06
CA ALA A 71 6.98 4.76 10.32
C ALA A 71 7.67 3.50 10.87
N TRP A 72 8.03 2.60 9.95
CA TRP A 72 8.82 1.41 10.24
C TRP A 72 10.18 1.73 10.84
N ASP A 73 10.94 2.62 10.19
CA ASP A 73 12.28 3.02 10.64
C ASP A 73 12.22 3.63 12.04
N LYS A 74 11.23 4.51 12.30
CA LYS A 74 11.01 5.10 13.62
C LYS A 74 10.67 4.07 14.69
N LEU A 75 9.89 3.07 14.34
CA LEU A 75 9.54 1.98 15.24
C LEU A 75 10.81 1.20 15.60
N THR A 76 11.64 0.84 14.61
CA THR A 76 12.90 0.12 14.87
C THR A 76 13.90 0.94 15.67
N ASP A 77 14.05 2.24 15.37
CA ASP A 77 14.94 3.15 16.11
C ASP A 77 14.51 3.34 17.58
N SER A 78 13.23 3.09 17.90
CA SER A 78 12.68 3.20 19.25
C SER A 78 12.84 1.93 20.09
N LEU A 79 13.31 0.84 19.48
CA LEU A 79 13.54 -0.41 20.21
C LEU A 79 14.83 -0.29 21.02
N PRO A 80 14.84 -0.73 22.28
CA PRO A 80 16.08 -0.79 23.05
C PRO A 80 17.06 -1.72 22.34
N ASP A 81 18.33 -1.32 22.28
CA ASP A 81 19.41 -2.21 21.87
C ASP A 81 19.34 -3.46 22.77
N GLU A 82 19.23 -4.65 22.17
CA GLU A 82 19.31 -5.90 22.90
C GLU A 82 20.75 -6.03 23.46
N GLU A 83 20.95 -5.70 24.74
CA GLU A 83 22.16 -6.03 25.52
C GLU A 83 22.26 -7.53 25.83
#